data_AF-A0A9D8NJ14-F1
#
_entry.id   AF-A0A9D8NJ14-F1
#
_cell.length_a   1.000
_cell.length_b   1.000
_cell.length_c   1.000
_cell.angle_alpha   90.00
_cell.angle_beta   90.00
_cell.angle_gamma   90.00
#
_symmetry.space_group_name_H-M   'P 1'
#
loop_
_entity.id
_entity.type
_entity.pdbx_description
1 polymer ?
#
loop_
_entity_poly.entity_id
_entity_poly.type
_entity_poly.pdbx_seq_one_letter_code
_entity_poly.pdbx_strand_id
1 'polypeptide(L)'
;MERNVQRKGLTNLLLLFVAAVVSGFLSKFSSSLCDEVATVFLWLGFLVSAMSYFQMRLEARESLEKLEMEELARTAHRTSIFETADAESFPARRARDQFEKWLVPAFTVLLLILQSVAAWALWRRVLNPPVADVYAPGVAIAAIFVGSFLMLFIAGRFAASFARLEDQRLLRPSASYMLLGAYLTIVSAAGISLVYFHYERVDLYAARVLCAILTLAAAETLINLILEVYRPRVRGKSARLLYDSRLVGLLGQPEGLFTTAAQAIDYQFGFKVSETWFYKFLERSLSWLILVQVGVLMLSTCVVFIEPHEEALLERFGKPVAGREVLKPGLALTYPWPIDRVHRFQTQQIKTFSVGYIPDPEKEKETVVLWTVSHTKEEYNLIVASREREVSTNASGSQAVPVSLLTVSIPVQYRIKDIVQWARGHTDGASLLEKIASREVNRHLVSVDLLEIMSTGREAAAAVLRSRIQKLADDRKLGIEVTYVGLRDIHPPIGVETVKVAEAFESVVGAEQQRAAQILLGEGIAAKTNALATAEATRIREDAAAYSLRRTNSATASAEQFRDQIKAFDAAPVIYPERFYLQTVARAMQGPRKYILAVTNAHEVFQLNLETKIRNDLLDVPVPPPKK
;
A
#
# COMPACT_ATOMS: atom_id res chain seq x y z
N MET A 1 63.77 16.86 30.32
CA MET A 1 62.65 16.61 29.36
C MET A 1 61.40 16.05 30.05
N GLU A 2 61.51 15.18 31.06
CA GLU A 2 60.37 14.46 31.67
C GLU A 2 59.30 15.34 32.36
N ARG A 3 59.69 16.48 32.95
CA ARG A 3 58.75 17.44 33.58
C ARG A 3 57.77 18.06 32.58
N ASN A 4 58.13 18.12 31.28
CA ASN A 4 57.25 18.61 30.21
C ASN A 4 56.24 17.55 29.76
N VAL A 5 56.60 16.27 29.83
CA VAL A 5 55.73 15.15 29.43
C VAL A 5 54.56 15.00 30.42
N GLN A 6 54.82 15.15 31.73
CA GLN A 6 53.77 15.17 32.75
C GLN A 6 52.78 16.33 32.59
N ARG A 7 53.29 17.54 32.33
CA ARG A 7 52.45 18.72 32.10
C ARG A 7 51.55 18.51 30.88
N LYS A 8 52.07 17.92 29.80
CA LYS A 8 51.30 17.57 28.59
C LYS A 8 50.26 16.49 28.84
N GLY A 9 50.57 15.48 29.64
CA GLY A 9 49.60 14.47 30.06
C GLY A 9 48.46 15.07 30.89
N LEU A 10 48.77 16.01 31.79
CA LEU A 10 47.78 16.73 32.59
C LEU A 10 46.88 17.63 31.72
N THR A 11 47.45 18.33 30.73
CA THR A 11 46.63 19.16 29.81
C THR A 11 45.69 18.31 28.97
N ASN A 12 46.12 17.14 28.48
CA ASN A 12 45.26 16.23 27.73
C ASN A 12 44.10 15.71 28.58
N LEU A 13 44.39 15.34 29.84
CA LEU A 13 43.39 14.90 30.81
C LEU A 13 42.35 16.01 31.07
N LEU A 14 42.80 17.23 31.36
CA LEU A 14 41.90 18.35 31.63
C LEU A 14 41.04 18.72 30.41
N LEU A 15 41.62 18.73 29.21
CA LEU A 15 40.88 19.01 27.97
C LEU A 15 39.81 17.94 27.69
N LEU A 16 40.13 16.66 27.86
CA LEU A 16 39.15 15.59 27.70
C LEU A 16 38.07 15.63 28.78
N PHE A 17 38.41 15.99 30.02
CA PHE A 17 37.42 16.18 31.09
C PHE A 17 36.44 17.31 30.78
N VAL A 18 36.96 18.48 30.39
CA VAL A 18 36.13 19.63 30.00
C VAL A 18 35.25 19.27 28.80
N ALA A 19 35.80 18.62 27.76
CA ALA A 19 35.03 18.20 26.60
C ALA A 19 33.94 17.17 26.96
N ALA A 20 34.23 16.19 27.83
CA ALA A 20 33.26 15.18 28.25
C ALA A 20 32.11 15.78 29.08
N VAL A 21 32.41 16.72 29.98
CA VAL A 21 31.41 17.43 30.79
C VAL A 21 30.54 18.34 29.92
N VAL A 22 31.15 19.11 29.01
CA VAL A 22 30.44 19.99 28.07
C VAL A 22 29.53 19.15 27.16
N SER A 23 30.06 18.08 26.56
CA SER A 23 29.28 17.16 25.72
C SER A 23 28.12 16.51 26.48
N GLY A 24 28.35 16.03 27.70
CA GLY A 24 27.29 15.40 28.50
C GLY A 24 26.23 16.36 29.03
N PHE A 25 26.55 17.65 29.15
CA PHE A 25 25.55 18.68 29.40
C PHE A 25 24.74 18.95 28.13
N LEU A 26 25.41 19.15 27.00
CA LEU A 26 24.79 19.43 25.70
C LEU A 26 23.88 18.27 25.23
N SER A 27 24.27 17.01 25.46
CA SER A 27 23.52 15.84 25.04
C SER A 27 22.15 15.70 25.72
N LYS A 28 21.93 16.36 26.86
CA LYS A 28 20.61 16.41 27.50
C LYS A 28 19.65 17.41 26.86
N PHE A 29 20.20 18.43 26.18
CA PHE A 29 19.45 19.45 25.47
C PHE A 29 19.39 19.19 23.95
N SER A 30 20.26 18.33 23.45
CA SER A 30 20.30 17.86 22.08
C SER A 30 19.28 16.73 21.88
N SER A 31 18.45 16.84 20.83
CA SER A 31 17.55 15.76 20.40
C SER A 31 18.25 14.73 19.50
N SER A 32 19.57 14.80 19.34
CA SER A 32 20.36 13.89 18.49
C SER A 32 20.87 12.70 19.30
N LEU A 33 20.60 11.50 18.79
CA LEU A 33 21.10 10.24 19.38
C LEU A 33 22.59 10.06 19.09
N CYS A 34 23.11 10.66 18.02
CA CYS A 34 24.53 10.65 17.69
C CYS A 34 25.39 11.28 18.80
N ASP A 35 24.89 12.37 19.39
CA ASP A 35 25.58 13.11 20.45
C ASP A 35 25.70 12.30 21.76
N GLU A 36 24.65 11.55 22.13
CA GLU A 36 24.69 10.67 23.31
C GLU A 36 25.82 9.63 23.18
N VAL A 37 26.01 9.06 21.99
CA VAL A 37 27.07 8.08 21.71
C VAL A 37 28.44 8.74 21.75
N ALA A 38 28.59 9.92 21.12
CA ALA A 38 29.85 10.68 21.12
C ALA A 38 30.29 11.08 22.54
N THR A 39 29.34 11.44 23.39
CA THR A 39 29.57 11.77 24.81
C THR A 39 30.18 10.58 25.57
N VAL A 40 29.70 9.35 25.34
CA VAL A 40 30.26 8.14 25.96
C VAL A 40 31.73 7.92 25.56
N PHE A 41 32.08 8.14 24.29
CA PHE A 41 33.47 8.05 23.84
C PHE A 41 34.38 9.09 24.49
N LEU A 42 33.90 10.31 24.73
CA LEU A 42 34.66 11.35 25.43
C LEU A 42 34.90 10.99 26.91
N TRP A 43 33.89 10.43 27.60
CA TRP A 43 34.05 9.92 28.96
C TRP A 43 35.02 8.73 29.06
N LEU A 44 34.96 7.80 28.10
CA LEU A 44 35.94 6.72 27.97
C LEU A 44 37.35 7.26 27.73
N GLY A 45 37.48 8.26 26.86
CA GLY A 45 38.74 8.96 26.59
C GLY A 45 39.31 9.64 27.82
N PHE A 46 38.47 10.29 28.63
CA PHE A 46 38.87 10.88 29.91
C PHE A 46 39.42 9.81 30.87
N LEU A 47 38.74 8.68 31.04
CA LEU A 47 39.21 7.59 31.91
C LEU A 47 40.55 7.02 31.44
N VAL A 48 40.71 6.80 30.13
CA VAL A 48 41.96 6.33 29.53
C VAL A 48 43.07 7.37 29.71
N SER A 49 42.78 8.65 29.53
CA SER A 49 43.75 9.73 29.75
C SER A 49 44.13 9.89 31.21
N ALA A 50 43.20 9.66 32.14
CA ALA A 50 43.49 9.64 33.58
C ALA A 50 44.45 8.50 33.94
N MET A 51 44.19 7.28 33.43
CA MET A 51 45.07 6.14 33.66
C MET A 51 46.46 6.36 33.06
N SER A 52 46.52 6.86 31.82
CA SER A 52 47.76 7.26 31.14
C SER A 52 48.56 8.28 31.97
N TYR A 53 47.90 9.32 32.49
CA TYR A 53 48.54 10.33 33.34
C TYR A 53 49.08 9.75 34.65
N PHE A 54 48.33 8.91 35.36
CA PHE A 54 48.81 8.27 36.59
C PHE A 54 50.01 7.37 36.33
N GLN A 55 50.00 6.62 35.22
CA GLN A 55 51.15 5.80 34.82
C GLN A 55 52.38 6.65 34.48
N MET A 56 52.19 7.78 33.77
CA MET A 56 53.28 8.74 33.49
C MET A 56 53.86 9.37 34.76
N ARG A 57 53.02 9.62 35.77
CA ARG A 57 53.45 10.17 37.06
C ARG A 57 54.29 9.17 37.86
N LEU A 58 53.97 7.88 37.79
CA LEU A 58 54.72 6.82 38.44
C LEU A 58 56.06 6.55 37.73
N GLU A 59 56.07 6.49 36.39
CA GLU A 59 57.30 6.28 35.61
C GLU A 59 58.29 7.45 35.80
N ALA A 60 57.79 8.68 35.86
CA ALA A 60 58.61 9.85 36.14
C ALA A 60 59.08 9.97 37.60
N ARG A 61 58.43 9.30 38.56
CA ARG A 61 58.95 9.19 39.94
C ARG A 61 60.07 8.17 40.01
N GLU A 62 59.96 7.06 39.26
CA GLU A 62 61.01 6.06 39.14
C GLU A 62 62.26 6.64 38.45
N SER A 63 62.10 7.46 37.40
CA SER A 63 63.24 8.11 36.73
C SER A 63 63.95 9.12 37.63
N LEU A 64 63.20 9.91 38.41
CA LEU A 64 63.77 10.84 39.39
C LEU A 64 64.52 10.09 40.50
N GLU A 65 63.95 9.01 41.05
CA GLU A 65 64.62 8.18 42.07
C GLU A 65 65.89 7.51 41.53
N LYS A 66 65.91 7.11 40.25
CA LYS A 66 67.14 6.63 39.59
C LYS A 66 68.20 7.72 39.45
N LEU A 67 67.82 8.93 39.06
CA LEU A 67 68.74 10.06 38.91
C LEU A 67 69.30 10.51 40.27
N GLU A 68 68.47 10.58 41.31
CA GLU A 68 68.90 10.89 42.68
C GLU A 68 69.89 9.84 43.20
N MET A 69 69.67 8.55 42.90
CA MET A 69 70.60 7.48 43.27
C MET A 69 71.88 7.47 42.43
N GLU A 70 71.81 7.81 41.15
CA GLU A 70 73.01 8.02 40.32
C GLU A 70 73.84 9.22 40.82
N GLU A 71 73.19 10.29 41.30
CA GLU A 71 73.85 11.42 41.94
C GLU A 71 74.44 11.05 43.31
N LEU A 72 73.72 10.31 44.15
CA LEU A 72 74.23 9.80 45.43
C LEU A 72 75.39 8.83 45.22
N ALA A 73 75.33 7.95 44.22
CA ALA A 73 76.43 7.04 43.84
C ALA A 73 77.66 7.80 43.31
N ARG A 74 77.47 8.92 42.61
CA ARG A 74 78.58 9.81 42.21
C ARG A 74 79.18 10.58 43.40
N THR A 75 78.38 10.87 44.43
CA THR A 75 78.82 11.64 45.60
C THR A 75 79.45 10.76 46.69
N ALA A 76 79.07 9.48 46.75
CA ALA A 76 79.57 8.50 47.71
C ALA A 76 80.93 7.89 47.32
N HIS A 77 81.98 8.70 47.29
CA HIS A 77 83.36 8.20 47.22
C HIS A 77 83.99 8.15 48.62
N ARG A 78 83.57 7.14 49.42
CA ARG A 78 84.38 6.37 50.39
C ARG A 78 83.48 5.52 51.30
N THR A 79 83.87 4.26 51.45
CA THR A 79 83.36 3.18 52.34
C THR A 79 82.04 2.49 51.96
N SER A 80 82.18 1.44 51.14
CA SER A 80 81.15 0.44 50.78
C SER A 80 81.44 -0.91 51.45
N ILE A 81 80.61 -1.32 52.41
CA ILE A 81 80.62 -2.70 53.00
C ILE A 81 79.20 -3.34 52.94
N PHE A 82 78.26 -2.79 52.17
CA PHE A 82 76.95 -3.41 51.97
C PHE A 82 76.59 -3.46 50.49
N GLU A 83 77.05 -4.52 49.81
CA GLU A 83 76.75 -4.81 48.39
C GLU A 83 75.74 -5.97 48.20
N THR A 84 74.96 -6.33 49.23
CA THR A 84 74.03 -7.47 49.12
C THR A 84 72.61 -7.15 49.61
N ALA A 85 71.99 -6.11 49.04
CA ALA A 85 70.54 -5.88 49.15
C ALA A 85 69.95 -5.10 47.95
N ASP A 86 70.42 -5.34 46.73
CA ASP A 86 70.03 -4.57 45.52
C ASP A 86 68.62 -4.87 44.96
N ALA A 87 67.74 -5.52 45.73
CA ALA A 87 66.36 -5.80 45.31
C ALA A 87 65.27 -5.11 46.14
N GLU A 88 65.60 -4.46 47.27
CA GLU A 88 64.57 -3.95 48.20
C GLU A 88 64.50 -2.40 48.34
N SER A 89 65.39 -1.62 47.72
CA SER A 89 65.51 -0.18 48.00
C SER A 89 64.79 0.80 47.05
N PHE A 90 63.97 0.35 46.09
CA PHE A 90 63.21 1.25 45.20
C PHE A 90 61.70 1.24 45.50
N PRO A 91 61.21 2.06 46.45
CA PRO A 91 59.78 2.21 46.70
C PRO A 91 59.01 2.69 45.45
N ALA A 92 59.56 3.58 44.61
CA ALA A 92 58.82 4.05 43.42
C ALA A 92 58.73 2.98 42.33
N ARG A 93 59.77 2.17 42.13
CA ARG A 93 59.75 1.02 41.21
C ARG A 93 58.78 -0.07 41.67
N ARG A 94 58.75 -0.39 42.97
CA ARG A 94 57.76 -1.33 43.54
C ARG A 94 56.33 -0.82 43.37
N ALA A 95 56.09 0.47 43.59
CA ALA A 95 54.78 1.08 43.38
C ALA A 95 54.32 0.97 41.91
N ARG A 96 55.21 1.19 40.95
CA ARG A 96 54.92 1.00 39.52
C ARG A 96 54.68 -0.47 39.16
N ASP A 97 55.51 -1.39 39.63
CA ASP A 97 55.35 -2.83 39.34
C ASP A 97 54.03 -3.38 39.90
N GLN A 98 53.64 -2.94 41.11
CA GLN A 98 52.33 -3.27 41.68
C GLN A 98 51.18 -2.63 40.89
N PHE A 99 51.33 -1.39 40.45
CA PHE A 99 50.37 -0.68 39.61
C PHE A 99 50.16 -1.38 38.26
N GLU A 100 51.22 -1.78 37.56
CA GLU A 100 51.14 -2.51 36.29
C GLU A 100 50.60 -3.94 36.49
N LYS A 101 50.92 -4.60 37.61
CA LYS A 101 50.47 -5.97 37.88
C LYS A 101 48.98 -6.06 38.23
N TRP A 102 48.47 -5.13 39.03
CA TRP A 102 47.11 -5.19 39.58
C TRP A 102 46.18 -4.12 39.01
N LEU A 103 46.62 -2.85 39.00
CA LEU A 103 45.73 -1.75 38.66
C LEU A 103 45.46 -1.66 37.15
N VAL A 104 46.47 -1.87 36.30
CA VAL A 104 46.30 -1.79 34.85
C VAL A 104 45.32 -2.87 34.33
N PRO A 105 45.45 -4.16 34.68
CA PRO A 105 44.45 -5.18 34.31
C PRO A 105 43.07 -4.90 34.93
N ALA A 106 43.00 -4.53 36.21
CA ALA A 106 41.72 -4.23 36.87
C ALA A 106 40.98 -3.06 36.20
N PHE A 107 41.70 -2.01 35.81
CA PHE A 107 41.14 -0.89 35.06
C PHE A 107 40.68 -1.31 33.67
N THR A 108 41.41 -2.20 32.98
CA THR A 108 40.99 -2.68 31.67
C THR A 108 39.74 -3.54 31.73
N VAL A 109 39.55 -4.32 32.80
CA VAL A 109 38.28 -5.02 33.10
C VAL A 109 37.16 -4.00 33.36
N LEU A 110 37.42 -2.98 34.17
CA LEU A 110 36.44 -1.91 34.43
C LEU A 110 36.05 -1.17 33.14
N LEU A 111 37.03 -0.88 32.28
CA LEU A 111 36.82 -0.22 30.99
C LEU A 111 36.00 -1.11 30.05
N LEU A 112 36.27 -2.42 30.01
CA LEU A 112 35.47 -3.39 29.25
C LEU A 112 34.02 -3.44 29.74
N ILE A 113 33.81 -3.47 31.06
CA ILE A 113 32.46 -3.44 31.66
C ILE A 113 31.76 -2.14 31.27
N LEU A 114 32.43 -0.98 31.40
CA LEU A 114 31.86 0.31 31.04
C LEU A 114 31.47 0.38 29.55
N GLN A 115 32.36 -0.08 28.66
CA GLN A 115 32.11 -0.14 27.22
C GLN A 115 30.94 -1.07 26.88
N SER A 116 30.87 -2.24 27.51
CA SER A 116 29.81 -3.24 27.27
C SER A 116 28.45 -2.77 27.78
N VAL A 117 28.40 -2.17 28.97
CA VAL A 117 27.17 -1.60 29.55
C VAL A 117 26.70 -0.40 28.73
N ALA A 118 27.61 0.49 28.33
CA ALA A 118 27.26 1.63 27.50
C ALA A 118 26.76 1.21 26.12
N ALA A 119 27.42 0.23 25.48
CA ALA A 119 26.97 -0.32 24.20
C ALA A 119 25.57 -0.95 24.30
N TRP A 120 25.30 -1.74 25.35
CA TRP A 120 23.98 -2.33 25.58
C TRP A 120 22.89 -1.27 25.79
N ALA A 121 23.15 -0.25 26.63
CA ALA A 121 22.20 0.82 26.91
C ALA A 121 21.88 1.65 25.66
N LEU A 122 22.89 1.97 24.85
CA LEU A 122 22.72 2.74 23.61
C LEU A 122 22.01 1.94 22.52
N TRP A 123 22.29 0.63 22.38
CA TRP A 123 21.58 -0.22 21.41
C TRP A 123 20.07 -0.26 21.68
N ARG A 124 19.68 -0.33 22.97
CA ARG A 124 18.27 -0.29 23.37
C ARG A 124 17.58 1.02 22.96
N ARG A 125 18.28 2.16 23.06
CA ARG A 125 17.75 3.48 22.65
C ARG A 125 17.70 3.67 21.14
N VAL A 126 18.69 3.14 20.41
CA VAL A 126 18.73 3.25 18.94
C VAL A 126 17.73 2.32 18.24
N LEU A 127 17.34 1.21 18.87
CA LEU A 127 16.25 0.35 18.38
C LEU A 127 14.87 0.96 18.64
N ASN A 128 14.68 1.64 19.77
CA ASN A 128 13.44 2.30 20.15
C ASN A 128 13.70 3.80 20.38
N PRO A 129 13.81 4.61 19.31
CA PRO A 129 14.10 6.02 19.45
C PRO A 129 12.95 6.71 20.21
N PRO A 130 13.25 7.53 21.23
CA PRO A 130 12.23 8.35 21.88
C PRO A 130 11.62 9.33 20.87
N VAL A 131 10.33 9.64 21.03
CA VAL A 131 9.65 10.67 20.23
C VAL A 131 10.32 12.01 20.54
N ALA A 132 10.93 12.64 19.55
CA ALA A 132 11.71 13.85 19.74
C ALA A 132 10.79 15.07 19.94
N ASP A 133 10.79 15.65 21.13
CA ASP A 133 10.31 17.01 21.35
C ASP A 133 11.40 18.00 20.92
N VAL A 134 11.06 18.88 19.97
CA VAL A 134 12.02 19.84 19.38
C VAL A 134 12.27 20.98 20.38
N TYR A 135 13.42 20.96 21.06
CA TYR A 135 13.90 22.11 21.84
C TYR A 135 14.91 22.94 21.04
N ALA A 136 14.69 24.25 21.01
CA ALA A 136 15.61 25.26 20.49
C ALA A 136 16.65 25.59 21.58
N PRO A 137 17.98 25.46 21.33
CA PRO A 137 18.65 26.00 20.15
C PRO A 137 19.70 25.04 19.52
N GLY A 138 19.30 24.23 18.54
CA GLY A 138 20.20 23.30 17.85
C GLY A 138 21.44 23.95 17.22
N VAL A 139 21.32 25.19 16.72
CA VAL A 139 22.44 25.92 16.09
C VAL A 139 23.52 26.34 17.10
N ALA A 140 23.13 26.78 18.30
CA ALA A 140 24.08 27.18 19.34
C ALA A 140 24.84 25.96 19.89
N ILE A 141 24.14 24.84 20.07
CA ILE A 141 24.72 23.56 20.49
C ILE A 141 25.73 23.07 19.42
N ALA A 142 25.34 23.10 18.14
CA ALA A 142 26.24 22.74 17.04
C ALA A 142 27.51 23.63 16.99
N ALA A 143 27.38 24.94 17.24
CA ALA A 143 28.54 25.84 17.28
C ALA A 143 29.52 25.51 18.42
N ILE A 144 29.02 25.11 19.59
CA ILE A 144 29.87 24.69 20.72
C ILE A 144 30.60 23.37 20.40
N PHE A 145 29.95 22.44 19.70
CA PHE A 145 30.59 21.21 19.22
C PHE A 145 31.69 21.49 18.18
N VAL A 146 31.48 22.44 17.26
CA VAL A 146 32.52 22.88 16.31
C VAL A 146 33.69 23.55 17.03
N GLY A 147 33.43 24.35 18.07
CA GLY A 147 34.49 24.91 18.92
C GLY A 147 35.28 23.83 19.66
N SER A 148 34.59 22.82 20.19
CA SER A 148 35.19 21.67 20.87
C SER A 148 36.03 20.81 19.91
N PHE A 149 35.59 20.67 18.65
CA PHE A 149 36.36 20.01 17.59
C PHE A 149 37.70 20.69 17.39
N LEU A 150 37.73 22.02 17.22
CA LEU A 150 38.98 22.75 16.97
C LEU A 150 39.97 22.56 18.13
N MET A 151 39.50 22.68 19.38
CA MET A 151 40.35 22.51 20.56
C MET A 151 40.91 21.09 20.67
N LEU A 152 40.06 20.06 20.56
CA LEU A 152 40.49 18.67 20.65
C LEU A 152 41.36 18.24 19.47
N PHE A 153 41.11 18.76 18.26
CA PHE A 153 41.87 18.43 17.07
C PHE A 153 43.29 18.98 17.14
N ILE A 154 43.46 20.27 17.49
CA ILE A 154 44.78 20.88 17.62
C ILE A 154 45.58 20.17 18.73
N ALA A 155 44.99 20.02 19.91
CA ALA A 155 45.66 19.40 21.04
C ALA A 155 45.94 17.90 20.81
N GLY A 156 45.00 17.18 20.21
CA GLY A 156 45.14 15.77 19.83
C GLY A 156 46.20 15.56 18.75
N ARG A 157 46.23 16.40 17.70
CA ARG A 157 47.26 16.32 16.63
C ARG A 157 48.64 16.65 17.18
N PHE A 158 48.76 17.65 18.04
CA PHE A 158 50.01 17.97 18.72
C PHE A 158 50.48 16.82 19.62
N ALA A 159 49.60 16.27 20.47
CA ALA A 159 49.92 15.17 21.36
C ALA A 159 50.30 13.89 20.59
N ALA A 160 49.61 13.60 19.48
CA ALA A 160 49.91 12.45 18.61
C ALA A 160 51.26 12.60 17.91
N SER A 161 51.57 13.77 17.34
CA SER A 161 52.85 14.04 16.72
C SER A 161 54.00 13.98 17.74
N PHE A 162 53.78 14.52 18.94
CA PHE A 162 54.76 14.49 20.02
C PHE A 162 55.02 13.07 20.54
N ALA A 163 53.96 12.26 20.71
CA ALA A 163 54.07 10.86 21.10
C ALA A 163 54.82 9.99 20.06
N ARG A 164 54.77 10.37 18.78
CA ARG A 164 55.51 9.71 17.69
C ARG A 164 56.99 10.15 17.63
N LEU A 165 57.27 11.45 17.76
CA LEU A 165 58.63 12.00 17.61
C LEU A 165 59.56 11.70 18.78
N GLU A 166 59.04 11.66 20.01
CA GLU A 166 59.83 11.41 21.23
C GLU A 166 59.67 9.98 21.78
N ASP A 167 59.06 9.07 21.01
CA ASP A 167 58.73 7.69 21.37
C ASP A 167 58.04 7.53 22.75
N GLN A 168 57.22 8.52 23.11
CA GLN A 168 56.51 8.57 24.38
C GLN A 168 55.24 7.70 24.31
N ARG A 169 55.41 6.40 24.57
CA ARG A 169 54.32 5.39 24.51
C ARG A 169 53.10 5.75 25.35
N LEU A 170 53.28 6.37 26.52
CA LEU A 170 52.18 6.63 27.46
C LEU A 170 51.27 7.78 27.02
N LEU A 171 51.73 8.69 26.16
CA LEU A 171 50.93 9.81 25.67
C LEU A 171 50.07 9.42 24.45
N ARG A 172 50.36 8.28 23.82
CA ARG A 172 49.67 7.80 22.61
C ARG A 172 48.18 7.51 22.83
N PRO A 173 47.73 6.85 23.91
CA PRO A 173 46.32 6.53 24.12
C PRO A 173 45.48 7.79 24.39
N SER A 174 46.02 8.77 25.14
CA SER A 174 45.30 10.03 25.35
C SER A 174 45.15 10.82 24.05
N ALA A 175 46.20 10.83 23.21
CA ALA A 175 46.17 11.50 21.91
C ALA A 175 45.18 10.85 20.92
N SER A 176 45.06 9.52 20.90
CA SER A 176 44.12 8.81 20.01
C SER A 176 42.66 9.09 20.37
N TYR A 177 42.33 9.06 21.66
CA TYR A 177 40.99 9.41 22.14
C TYR A 177 40.66 10.90 21.97
N MET A 178 41.63 11.82 22.05
CA MET A 178 41.41 13.24 21.73
C MET A 178 41.09 13.45 20.26
N LEU A 179 41.82 12.81 19.36
CA LEU A 179 41.58 12.92 17.92
C LEU A 179 40.25 12.27 17.52
N LEU A 180 39.95 11.07 18.03
CA LEU A 180 38.64 10.45 17.82
C LEU A 180 37.52 11.35 18.38
N GLY A 181 37.69 11.87 19.60
CA GLY A 181 36.76 12.79 20.23
C GLY A 181 36.50 14.04 19.38
N ALA A 182 37.53 14.62 18.78
CA ALA A 182 37.38 15.72 17.83
C ALA A 182 36.45 15.32 16.66
N TYR A 183 36.75 14.22 15.97
CA TYR A 183 35.91 13.77 14.86
C TYR A 183 34.47 13.44 15.28
N LEU A 184 34.26 12.89 16.47
CA LEU A 184 32.93 12.62 16.99
C LEU A 184 32.14 13.91 17.29
N THR A 185 32.80 14.97 17.77
CA THR A 185 32.14 16.26 17.99
C THR A 185 31.70 16.94 16.69
N ILE A 186 32.47 16.84 15.60
CA ILE A 186 32.06 17.39 14.30
C ILE A 186 30.93 16.55 13.66
N VAL A 187 30.97 15.21 13.81
CA VAL A 187 29.87 14.33 13.38
C VAL A 187 28.59 14.63 14.16
N SER A 188 28.69 14.90 15.45
CA SER A 188 27.54 15.29 16.29
C SER A 188 26.98 16.65 15.90
N ALA A 189 27.83 17.64 15.60
CA ALA A 189 27.40 18.94 15.06
C ALA A 189 26.65 18.80 13.72
N ALA A 190 27.12 17.90 12.84
CA ALA A 190 26.45 17.58 11.59
C ALA A 190 25.11 16.85 11.82
N GLY A 191 25.05 15.91 12.77
CA GLY A 191 23.82 15.22 13.18
C GLY A 191 22.75 16.19 13.67
N ILE A 192 23.10 17.10 14.58
CA ILE A 192 22.20 18.15 15.07
C ILE A 192 21.72 19.06 13.94
N SER A 193 22.60 19.43 13.00
CA SER A 193 22.24 20.24 11.83
C SER A 193 21.28 19.50 10.91
N LEU A 194 21.45 18.20 10.71
CA LEU A 194 20.56 17.37 9.89
C LEU A 194 19.18 17.18 10.52
N VAL A 195 19.13 17.02 11.84
CA VAL A 195 17.87 17.00 12.61
C VAL A 195 17.14 18.34 12.46
N TYR A 196 17.86 19.47 12.50
CA TYR A 196 17.28 20.80 12.25
C TYR A 196 16.63 20.93 10.86
N PHE A 197 17.15 20.25 9.84
CA PHE A 197 16.57 20.21 8.49
C PHE A 197 15.54 19.08 8.29
N HIS A 198 15.01 18.48 9.36
CA HIS A 198 14.05 17.37 9.34
C HIS A 198 14.56 16.07 8.70
N TYR A 199 15.87 15.81 8.75
CA TYR A 199 16.50 14.56 8.28
C TYR A 199 16.85 13.60 9.44
N GLU A 200 15.88 13.31 10.30
CA GLU A 200 16.05 12.48 11.51
C GLU A 200 16.61 11.07 11.25
N ARG A 201 16.31 10.49 10.08
CA ARG A 201 16.79 9.16 9.72
C ARG A 201 18.32 9.10 9.58
N VAL A 202 18.96 10.18 9.13
CA VAL A 202 20.41 10.20 8.92
C VAL A 202 21.16 10.19 10.27
N ASP A 203 20.64 10.93 11.26
CA ASP A 203 21.15 10.92 12.63
C ASP A 203 21.05 9.52 13.26
N LEU A 204 19.93 8.83 13.04
CA LEU A 204 19.73 7.44 13.49
C LEU A 204 20.75 6.48 12.88
N TYR A 205 21.02 6.58 11.57
CA TYR A 205 22.03 5.73 10.92
C TYR A 205 23.44 6.03 11.45
N ALA A 206 23.78 7.31 11.64
CA ALA A 206 25.06 7.71 12.22
C ALA A 206 25.24 7.14 13.65
N ALA A 207 24.21 7.25 14.49
CA ALA A 207 24.21 6.69 15.85
C ALA A 207 24.41 5.16 15.86
N ARG A 208 23.79 4.42 14.91
CA ARG A 208 23.99 2.97 14.75
C ARG A 208 25.44 2.61 14.44
N VAL A 209 26.05 3.34 13.52
CA VAL A 209 27.45 3.12 13.13
C VAL A 209 28.38 3.38 14.32
N LEU A 210 28.19 4.48 15.05
CA LEU A 210 29.00 4.78 16.24
C LEU A 210 28.82 3.75 17.36
N CYS A 211 27.59 3.27 17.58
CA CYS A 211 27.36 2.19 18.53
C CYS A 211 28.05 0.90 18.10
N ALA A 212 28.05 0.57 16.80
CA ALA A 212 28.76 -0.60 16.28
C ALA A 212 30.27 -0.47 16.52
N ILE A 213 30.84 0.71 16.29
CA ILE A 213 32.25 1.00 16.62
C ILE A 213 32.52 0.81 18.11
N LEU A 214 31.62 1.25 19.00
CA LEU A 214 31.77 1.06 20.45
C LEU A 214 31.75 -0.43 20.83
N THR A 215 30.86 -1.22 20.24
CA THR A 215 30.83 -2.68 20.45
C THR A 215 32.12 -3.36 19.96
N LEU A 216 32.66 -2.90 18.83
CA LEU A 216 33.89 -3.46 18.26
C LEU A 216 35.12 -3.06 19.11
N ALA A 217 35.12 -1.85 19.69
CA ALA A 217 36.12 -1.43 20.67
C ALA A 217 36.06 -2.29 21.95
N ALA A 218 34.86 -2.61 22.44
CA ALA A 218 34.68 -3.54 23.57
C ALA A 218 35.19 -4.95 23.26
N ALA A 219 34.92 -5.45 22.05
CA ALA A 219 35.46 -6.73 21.59
C ALA A 219 37.01 -6.69 21.52
N GLU A 220 37.59 -5.59 21.04
CA GLU A 220 39.05 -5.42 21.00
C GLU A 220 39.66 -5.45 22.40
N THR A 221 39.06 -4.74 23.37
CA THR A 221 39.56 -4.72 24.76
C THR A 221 39.45 -6.09 25.41
N LEU A 222 38.39 -6.85 25.15
CA LEU A 222 38.25 -8.25 25.58
C LEU A 222 39.35 -9.14 24.99
N ILE A 223 39.58 -9.05 23.67
CA ILE A 223 40.62 -9.85 22.98
C ILE A 223 42.00 -9.51 23.54
N ASN A 224 42.33 -8.23 23.71
CA ASN A 224 43.61 -7.81 24.28
C ASN A 224 43.79 -8.31 25.72
N LEU A 225 42.72 -8.35 26.52
CA LEU A 225 42.76 -8.87 27.88
C LEU A 225 43.00 -10.38 27.91
N ILE A 226 42.33 -11.14 27.04
CA ILE A 226 42.56 -12.58 26.88
C ILE A 226 44.02 -12.83 26.44
N LEU A 227 44.49 -12.12 25.44
CA LEU A 227 45.86 -12.27 24.93
C LEU A 227 46.93 -11.94 25.97
N GLU A 228 46.67 -11.00 26.89
CA GLU A 228 47.61 -10.68 27.97
C GLU A 228 47.70 -11.82 29.02
N VAL A 229 46.61 -12.55 29.27
CA VAL A 229 46.62 -13.72 30.18
C VAL A 229 47.60 -14.79 29.70
N TYR A 230 47.69 -15.00 28.39
CA TYR A 230 48.58 -15.99 27.78
C TYR A 230 50.00 -15.47 27.52
N ARG A 231 50.30 -14.19 27.83
CA ARG A 231 51.57 -13.57 27.49
C ARG A 231 52.61 -13.70 28.61
N PRO A 232 53.81 -14.26 28.35
CA PRO A 232 54.86 -14.35 29.36
C PRO A 232 55.48 -12.97 29.65
N ARG A 233 55.60 -12.62 30.95
CA ARG A 233 56.18 -11.35 31.42
C ARG A 233 57.70 -11.47 31.54
N VAL A 234 58.44 -10.79 30.66
CA VAL A 234 59.92 -10.78 30.66
C VAL A 234 60.42 -9.55 31.45
N ARG A 235 61.28 -9.76 32.46
CA ARG A 235 61.89 -8.67 33.24
C ARG A 235 62.70 -7.74 32.33
N GLY A 236 62.50 -6.43 32.45
CA GLY A 236 63.24 -5.42 31.67
C GLY A 236 62.61 -5.02 30.34
N LYS A 237 61.55 -5.70 29.87
CA LYS A 237 60.76 -5.23 28.73
C LYS A 237 59.55 -4.42 29.21
N SER A 238 59.32 -3.28 28.58
CA SER A 238 58.21 -2.38 28.90
C SER A 238 56.86 -3.05 28.60
N ALA A 239 55.94 -3.09 29.57
CA ALA A 239 54.61 -3.70 29.40
C ALA A 239 53.79 -3.02 28.29
N ARG A 240 52.97 -3.78 27.57
CA ARG A 240 52.03 -3.22 26.58
C ARG A 240 50.89 -2.53 27.31
N LEU A 241 50.45 -1.38 26.79
CA LEU A 241 49.32 -0.63 27.34
C LEU A 241 48.03 -1.35 26.95
N LEU A 242 47.44 -2.11 27.88
CA LEU A 242 46.21 -2.86 27.65
C LEU A 242 45.00 -1.98 27.32
N TYR A 243 45.01 -0.74 27.81
CA TYR A 243 43.94 0.24 27.58
C TYR A 243 44.12 1.05 26.28
N ASP A 244 45.18 0.80 25.51
CA ASP A 244 45.38 1.41 24.18
C ASP A 244 44.62 0.61 23.12
N SER A 245 43.54 1.18 22.59
CA SER A 245 42.75 0.57 21.52
C SER A 245 43.34 0.94 20.16
N ARG A 246 43.68 -0.08 19.36
CA ARG A 246 44.15 0.09 17.99
C ARG A 246 43.04 0.63 17.10
N LEU A 247 41.78 0.21 17.34
CA LEU A 247 40.61 0.70 16.63
C LEU A 247 40.44 2.21 16.83
N VAL A 248 40.51 2.68 18.08
CA VAL A 248 40.43 4.12 18.41
C VAL A 248 41.61 4.89 17.81
N GLY A 249 42.82 4.33 17.85
CA GLY A 249 44.00 4.91 17.19
C GLY A 249 43.85 5.06 15.67
N LEU A 250 43.27 4.05 15.02
CA LEU A 250 43.08 3.99 13.57
C LEU A 250 41.95 4.91 13.08
N LEU A 251 40.87 5.06 13.85
CA LEU A 251 39.81 6.03 13.55
C LEU A 251 40.22 7.47 13.86
N GLY A 252 41.05 7.70 14.89
CA GLY A 252 41.58 9.02 15.23
C GLY A 252 42.67 9.53 14.28
N GLN A 253 43.30 8.65 13.49
CA GLN A 253 44.38 9.00 12.57
C GLN A 253 44.07 8.43 11.17
N PRO A 254 43.37 9.18 10.29
CA PRO A 254 42.91 8.66 8.99
C PRO A 254 44.07 8.23 8.07
N GLU A 255 45.25 8.83 8.20
CA GLU A 255 46.49 8.35 7.54
C GLU A 255 46.76 6.86 7.84
N GLY A 256 46.41 6.40 9.04
CA GLY A 256 46.68 5.04 9.54
C GLY A 256 45.84 3.95 8.88
N LEU A 257 44.60 4.24 8.46
CA LEU A 257 43.71 3.29 7.78
C LEU A 257 44.31 2.81 6.46
N PHE A 258 44.72 3.78 5.64
CA PHE A 258 45.30 3.51 4.33
C PHE A 258 46.66 2.85 4.48
N THR A 259 47.54 3.34 5.36
CA THR A 259 48.85 2.70 5.58
C THR A 259 48.75 1.29 6.16
N THR A 260 47.77 1.02 7.03
CA THR A 260 47.58 -0.32 7.61
C THR A 260 47.01 -1.29 6.58
N ALA A 261 46.04 -0.85 5.77
CA ALA A 261 45.51 -1.65 4.66
C ALA A 261 46.60 -1.91 3.60
N ALA A 262 47.38 -0.88 3.27
CA ALA A 262 48.56 -0.98 2.41
C ALA A 262 49.57 -2.00 2.95
N GLN A 263 49.94 -1.92 4.23
CA GLN A 263 50.86 -2.86 4.86
C GLN A 263 50.32 -4.29 4.92
N ALA A 264 49.01 -4.47 5.13
CA ALA A 264 48.37 -5.78 5.12
C ALA A 264 48.35 -6.39 3.72
N ILE A 265 48.12 -5.57 2.68
CA ILE A 265 48.22 -5.97 1.28
C ILE A 265 49.68 -6.31 0.95
N ASP A 266 50.64 -5.46 1.30
CA ASP A 266 52.07 -5.72 1.09
C ASP A 266 52.53 -7.01 1.77
N TYR A 267 52.02 -7.28 2.98
CA TYR A 267 52.26 -8.51 3.73
C TYR A 267 51.64 -9.74 3.06
N GLN A 268 50.38 -9.67 2.65
CA GLN A 268 49.66 -10.78 2.03
C GLN A 268 50.23 -11.14 0.65
N PHE A 269 50.68 -10.16 -0.11
CA PHE A 269 51.17 -10.33 -1.47
C PHE A 269 52.69 -10.44 -1.57
N GLY A 270 53.44 -10.13 -0.50
CA GLY A 270 54.89 -10.28 -0.44
C GLY A 270 55.69 -9.26 -1.26
N PHE A 271 55.03 -8.26 -1.86
CA PHE A 271 55.66 -7.13 -2.56
C PHE A 271 54.96 -5.83 -2.17
N LYS A 272 55.68 -4.70 -2.29
CA LYS A 272 55.21 -3.38 -1.87
C LYS A 272 54.21 -2.75 -2.85
N VAL A 273 52.99 -3.27 -2.87
CA VAL A 273 51.84 -2.73 -3.62
C VAL A 273 51.59 -1.26 -3.25
N SER A 274 51.77 -0.90 -1.97
CA SER A 274 51.59 0.47 -1.46
C SER A 274 52.52 1.51 -2.08
N GLU A 275 53.69 1.10 -2.54
CA GLU A 275 54.67 1.98 -3.20
C GLU A 275 54.42 2.11 -4.71
N THR A 276 53.50 1.32 -5.27
CA THR A 276 53.17 1.41 -6.70
C THR A 276 52.52 2.75 -7.05
N TRP A 277 52.80 3.22 -8.26
CA TRP A 277 52.20 4.45 -8.79
C TRP A 277 50.66 4.43 -8.71
N PHE A 278 50.04 3.26 -8.94
CA PHE A 278 48.59 3.09 -8.89
C PHE A 278 48.02 3.40 -7.50
N TYR A 279 48.62 2.86 -6.44
CA TYR A 279 48.15 3.09 -5.07
C TYR A 279 48.30 4.55 -4.66
N LYS A 280 49.46 5.16 -4.93
CA LYS A 280 49.71 6.59 -4.67
C LYS A 280 48.80 7.51 -5.49
N PHE A 281 48.51 7.12 -6.73
CA PHE A 281 47.54 7.82 -7.58
C PHE A 281 46.13 7.70 -6.99
N LEU A 282 45.71 6.50 -6.56
CA LEU A 282 44.40 6.29 -5.94
C LEU A 282 44.30 7.08 -4.63
N GLU A 283 45.27 7.01 -3.73
CA GLU A 283 45.28 7.78 -2.48
C GLU A 283 45.12 9.29 -2.71
N ARG A 284 45.83 9.84 -3.71
CA ARG A 284 45.73 11.27 -4.08
C ARG A 284 44.44 11.62 -4.81
N SER A 285 43.97 10.74 -5.70
CA SER A 285 42.82 11.01 -6.59
C SER A 285 41.48 10.55 -6.03
N LEU A 286 41.44 9.71 -5.00
CA LEU A 286 40.21 9.14 -4.44
C LEU A 286 39.23 10.24 -4.01
N SER A 287 39.74 11.31 -3.38
CA SER A 287 38.91 12.46 -3.01
C SER A 287 38.28 13.13 -4.23
N TRP A 288 39.04 13.26 -5.33
CA TRP A 288 38.53 13.81 -6.59
C TRP A 288 37.57 12.85 -7.28
N LEU A 289 37.85 11.54 -7.28
CA LEU A 289 36.98 10.51 -7.85
C LEU A 289 35.64 10.45 -7.13
N ILE A 290 35.64 10.52 -5.80
CA ILE A 290 34.40 10.60 -5.01
C ILE A 290 33.64 11.88 -5.33
N LEU A 291 34.33 13.02 -5.45
CA LEU A 291 33.70 14.30 -5.78
C LEU A 291 33.08 14.27 -7.19
N VAL A 292 33.80 13.73 -8.17
CA VAL A 292 33.29 13.51 -9.54
C VAL A 292 32.11 12.55 -9.53
N GLN A 293 32.18 11.44 -8.79
CA GLN A 293 31.09 10.48 -8.68
C GLN A 293 29.83 11.11 -8.07
N VAL A 294 29.97 11.90 -7.00
CA VAL A 294 28.86 12.66 -6.39
C VAL A 294 28.31 13.69 -7.39
N GLY A 295 29.17 14.38 -8.13
CA GLY A 295 28.78 15.32 -9.18
C GLY A 295 27.99 14.66 -10.31
N VAL A 296 28.44 13.50 -10.79
CA VAL A 296 27.72 12.70 -11.80
C VAL A 296 26.38 12.22 -11.27
N LEU A 297 26.32 11.76 -10.01
CA LEU A 297 25.08 11.34 -9.37
C LEU A 297 24.09 12.50 -9.24
N MET A 298 24.57 13.69 -8.84
CA MET A 298 23.76 14.91 -8.84
C MET A 298 23.26 15.25 -10.25
N LEU A 299 24.14 15.26 -11.27
CA LEU A 299 23.75 15.56 -12.65
C LEU A 299 22.73 14.57 -13.21
N SER A 300 22.80 13.29 -12.82
CA SER A 300 21.81 12.27 -13.20
C SER A 300 20.39 12.66 -12.74
N THR A 301 20.25 13.32 -11.59
CA THR A 301 18.94 13.78 -11.09
C THR A 301 18.34 14.97 -11.84
N CYS A 302 19.06 15.56 -12.80
CA CYS A 302 18.57 16.70 -13.59
C CYS A 302 17.60 16.29 -14.71
N VAL A 303 17.59 15.02 -15.10
CA VAL A 303 16.75 14.53 -16.20
C VAL A 303 15.60 13.71 -15.62
N VAL A 304 14.37 14.22 -15.79
CA VAL A 304 13.16 13.56 -15.32
C VAL A 304 12.25 13.23 -16.50
N PHE A 305 11.75 12.00 -16.53
CA PHE A 305 10.78 11.53 -17.51
C PHE A 305 9.39 11.46 -16.87
N ILE A 306 8.40 12.07 -17.51
CA ILE A 306 7.00 12.09 -17.08
C ILE A 306 6.18 11.32 -18.10
N GLU A 307 5.42 10.33 -17.63
CA GLU A 307 4.63 9.45 -18.49
C GLU A 307 3.39 10.15 -19.09
N PRO A 308 2.83 9.66 -20.20
CA PRO A 308 1.67 10.29 -20.87
C PRO A 308 0.42 10.48 -20.01
N HIS A 309 0.24 9.65 -18.98
CA HIS A 309 -0.91 9.69 -18.08
C HIS A 309 -0.63 10.45 -16.78
N GLU A 310 0.59 10.97 -16.63
CA GLU A 310 1.07 11.68 -15.45
C GLU A 310 1.37 13.13 -15.76
N GLU A 311 1.23 13.96 -14.74
CA GLU A 311 1.75 15.31 -14.71
C GLU A 311 2.49 15.51 -13.40
N ALA A 312 3.51 16.37 -13.39
CA ALA A 312 4.38 16.52 -12.23
C ALA A 312 4.42 17.95 -11.70
N LEU A 313 4.40 18.08 -10.37
CA LEU A 313 4.58 19.34 -9.66
C LEU A 313 6.07 19.55 -9.39
N LEU A 314 6.61 20.68 -9.85
CA LEU A 314 8.00 21.09 -9.64
C LEU A 314 8.12 22.08 -8.47
N GLU A 315 8.88 21.69 -7.45
CA GLU A 315 9.18 22.53 -6.30
C GLU A 315 10.67 22.84 -6.23
N ARG A 316 11.03 24.11 -6.09
CA ARG A 316 12.40 24.56 -5.81
C ARG A 316 12.51 25.04 -4.38
N PHE A 317 13.35 24.39 -3.58
CA PHE A 317 13.47 24.66 -2.13
C PHE A 317 12.09 24.72 -1.42
N GLY A 318 11.16 23.83 -1.82
CA GLY A 318 9.79 23.75 -1.25
C GLY A 318 8.82 24.83 -1.71
N LYS A 319 9.21 25.70 -2.65
CA LYS A 319 8.31 26.68 -3.30
C LYS A 319 8.03 26.28 -4.75
N PRO A 320 6.79 26.44 -5.25
CA PRO A 320 6.48 26.15 -6.63
C PRO A 320 7.24 27.12 -7.54
N VAL A 321 7.74 26.62 -8.66
CA VAL A 321 8.50 27.44 -9.61
C VAL A 321 7.53 28.25 -10.46
N ALA A 322 7.43 29.55 -10.18
CA ALA A 322 6.54 30.47 -10.90
C ALA A 322 6.73 30.35 -12.43
N GLY A 323 5.65 30.05 -13.15
CA GLY A 323 5.63 29.88 -14.62
C GLY A 323 5.99 28.47 -15.13
N ARG A 324 6.49 27.57 -14.26
CA ARG A 324 6.79 26.16 -14.60
C ARG A 324 6.39 25.22 -13.45
N GLU A 325 5.26 25.49 -12.82
CA GLU A 325 4.78 24.74 -11.64
C GLU A 325 4.36 23.32 -12.01
N VAL A 326 3.69 23.17 -13.17
CA VAL A 326 3.21 21.88 -13.67
C VAL A 326 4.01 21.49 -14.92
N LEU A 327 4.65 20.34 -14.85
CA LEU A 327 5.37 19.72 -15.95
C LEU A 327 4.44 18.74 -16.68
N LYS A 328 4.30 18.95 -17.98
CA LYS A 328 3.53 18.08 -18.88
C LYS A 328 4.30 16.79 -19.20
N PRO A 329 3.63 15.75 -19.73
CA PRO A 329 4.29 14.54 -20.18
C PRO A 329 5.46 14.79 -21.14
N GLY A 330 6.55 14.04 -20.96
CA GLY A 330 7.77 14.16 -21.76
C GLY A 330 9.04 14.27 -20.92
N LEU A 331 10.13 14.66 -21.58
CA LEU A 331 11.43 14.89 -20.94
C LEU A 331 11.46 16.30 -20.35
N ALA A 332 11.67 16.38 -19.03
CA ALA A 332 11.81 17.63 -18.31
C ALA A 332 13.22 17.73 -17.71
N LEU A 333 13.92 18.83 -18.02
CA LEU A 333 15.19 19.16 -17.39
C LEU A 333 14.95 20.04 -16.15
N THR A 334 15.47 19.58 -15.00
CA THR A 334 15.35 20.18 -13.67
C THR A 334 16.73 20.40 -13.05
N TYR A 335 16.80 21.17 -11.96
CA TYR A 335 18.04 21.26 -11.18
C TYR A 335 18.28 19.97 -10.38
N PRO A 336 19.55 19.67 -10.04
CA PRO A 336 19.87 18.47 -9.29
C PRO A 336 19.25 18.52 -7.89
N TRP A 337 18.91 17.35 -7.36
CA TRP A 337 18.53 17.21 -5.96
C TRP A 337 19.66 17.72 -5.07
N PRO A 338 19.41 18.54 -4.03
CA PRO A 338 18.11 18.79 -3.38
C PRO A 338 17.40 20.09 -3.79
N ILE A 339 17.87 20.80 -4.84
CA ILE A 339 17.35 22.13 -5.22
C ILE A 339 15.92 22.02 -5.74
N ASP A 340 15.72 21.18 -6.76
CA ASP A 340 14.41 20.90 -7.33
C ASP A 340 13.91 19.52 -6.84
N ARG A 341 12.62 19.43 -6.53
CA ARG A 341 11.88 18.20 -6.23
C ARG A 341 10.71 18.07 -7.18
N VAL A 342 10.52 16.87 -7.73
CA VAL A 342 9.46 16.59 -8.71
C VAL A 342 8.49 15.56 -8.13
N HIS A 343 7.24 15.97 -7.92
CA HIS A 343 6.17 15.11 -7.43
C HIS A 343 5.26 14.71 -8.59
N ARG A 344 5.18 13.42 -8.89
CA ARG A 344 4.38 12.88 -10.01
C ARG A 344 2.98 12.50 -9.55
N PHE A 345 1.98 12.84 -10.36
CA PHE A 345 0.57 12.52 -10.12
C PHE A 345 -0.08 11.98 -11.38
N GLN A 346 -0.82 10.88 -11.23
CA GLN A 346 -1.61 10.27 -12.31
C GLN A 346 -2.90 11.07 -12.51
N THR A 347 -2.87 12.11 -13.36
CA THR A 347 -4.02 13.00 -13.60
C THR A 347 -5.05 12.41 -14.56
N GLN A 348 -4.60 11.63 -15.54
CA GLN A 348 -5.47 11.03 -16.56
C GLN A 348 -6.13 9.73 -16.09
N GLN A 349 -5.69 9.16 -14.97
CA GLN A 349 -6.28 7.94 -14.43
C GLN A 349 -7.55 8.22 -13.65
N ILE A 350 -8.62 7.49 -13.96
CA ILE A 350 -9.84 7.48 -13.16
C ILE A 350 -9.60 6.67 -11.90
N LYS A 351 -9.76 7.32 -10.75
CA LYS A 351 -9.69 6.71 -9.43
C LYS A 351 -11.09 6.46 -8.92
N THR A 352 -11.28 5.32 -8.27
CA THR A 352 -12.57 4.92 -7.71
C THR A 352 -12.43 4.74 -6.21
N PHE A 353 -13.42 5.20 -5.47
CA PHE A 353 -13.66 4.80 -4.09
C PHE A 353 -15.14 4.48 -3.91
N SER A 354 -15.45 3.74 -2.86
CA SER A 354 -16.80 3.25 -2.59
C SER A 354 -17.35 3.92 -1.34
N VAL A 355 -18.62 4.34 -1.39
CA VAL A 355 -19.39 4.81 -0.24
C VAL A 355 -20.44 3.76 0.08
N GLY A 356 -20.54 3.36 1.35
CA GLY A 356 -21.57 2.43 1.83
C GLY A 356 -21.20 0.94 1.77
N TYR A 357 -20.03 0.57 1.21
CA TYR A 357 -19.57 -0.81 1.19
C TYR A 357 -18.04 -0.92 1.01
N ILE A 358 -17.49 -2.08 1.37
CA ILE A 358 -16.13 -2.48 1.05
C ILE A 358 -16.18 -3.62 0.00
N PRO A 359 -15.59 -3.43 -1.19
CA PRO A 359 -15.64 -4.43 -2.26
C PRO A 359 -14.90 -5.72 -1.87
N ASP A 360 -15.41 -6.86 -2.34
CA ASP A 360 -14.77 -8.16 -2.24
C ASP A 360 -14.42 -8.66 -3.66
N PRO A 361 -13.13 -8.79 -4.02
CA PRO A 361 -12.71 -9.19 -5.36
C PRO A 361 -13.19 -10.57 -5.80
N GLU A 362 -13.50 -11.47 -4.86
CA GLU A 362 -14.01 -12.80 -5.19
C GLU A 362 -15.50 -12.75 -5.56
N LYS A 363 -16.30 -12.03 -4.76
CA LYS A 363 -17.74 -11.89 -4.97
C LYS A 363 -18.12 -10.99 -6.14
N GLU A 364 -17.26 -10.02 -6.50
CA GLU A 364 -17.47 -9.18 -7.68
C GLU A 364 -17.51 -9.97 -9.01
N LYS A 365 -17.02 -11.22 -9.03
CA LYS A 365 -17.06 -12.08 -10.22
C LYS A 365 -18.39 -12.78 -10.41
N GLU A 366 -19.26 -12.78 -9.40
CA GLU A 366 -20.56 -13.44 -9.48
C GLU A 366 -21.49 -12.65 -10.41
N THR A 367 -22.18 -13.36 -11.31
CA THR A 367 -23.10 -12.74 -12.28
C THR A 367 -24.49 -12.51 -11.71
N VAL A 368 -24.83 -13.15 -10.60
CA VAL A 368 -26.14 -13.09 -9.96
C VAL A 368 -25.96 -12.59 -8.54
N VAL A 369 -26.60 -11.46 -8.23
CA VAL A 369 -26.60 -10.86 -6.89
C VAL A 369 -27.96 -11.08 -6.25
N LEU A 370 -28.00 -11.84 -5.15
CA LEU A 370 -29.20 -12.08 -4.35
C LEU A 370 -29.28 -11.05 -3.22
N TRP A 371 -30.47 -10.50 -2.95
CA TRP A 371 -30.68 -9.54 -1.87
C TRP A 371 -30.57 -10.17 -0.47
N THR A 372 -30.67 -11.49 -0.38
CA THR A 372 -30.65 -12.27 0.87
C THR A 372 -29.25 -12.73 1.27
N VAL A 373 -28.23 -12.47 0.44
CA VAL A 373 -26.85 -12.91 0.68
C VAL A 373 -25.90 -11.72 0.56
N SER A 374 -24.89 -11.67 1.43
CA SER A 374 -23.88 -10.62 1.35
C SER A 374 -22.99 -10.83 0.13
N HIS A 375 -22.98 -9.83 -0.74
CA HIS A 375 -22.23 -9.83 -2.00
C HIS A 375 -21.02 -8.88 -1.96
N THR A 376 -20.75 -8.27 -0.81
CA THR A 376 -19.52 -7.49 -0.56
C THR A 376 -18.81 -8.02 0.69
N LYS A 377 -17.69 -7.40 1.07
CA LYS A 377 -16.96 -7.77 2.29
C LYS A 377 -17.63 -7.19 3.53
N GLU A 378 -18.02 -5.92 3.44
CA GLU A 378 -18.75 -5.21 4.49
C GLU A 378 -19.79 -4.29 3.82
N GLU A 379 -21.01 -4.32 4.34
CA GLU A 379 -22.14 -3.50 3.87
C GLU A 379 -22.59 -2.59 5.00
N TYR A 380 -22.75 -1.30 4.72
CA TYR A 380 -23.23 -0.33 5.68
C TYR A 380 -24.69 0.03 5.38
N ASN A 381 -25.54 -0.10 6.40
CA ASN A 381 -26.93 0.33 6.32
C ASN A 381 -27.00 1.86 6.38
N LEU A 382 -27.63 2.46 5.37
CA LEU A 382 -27.86 3.89 5.25
C LEU A 382 -29.32 4.20 5.62
N ILE A 383 -29.53 5.37 6.22
CA ILE A 383 -30.87 5.82 6.61
C ILE A 383 -31.54 6.49 5.40
N VAL A 384 -32.78 6.09 5.13
CA VAL A 384 -33.60 6.60 4.02
C VAL A 384 -34.96 7.04 4.56
N ALA A 385 -35.56 8.05 3.93
CA ALA A 385 -36.90 8.49 4.30
C ALA A 385 -37.93 7.42 3.91
N SER A 386 -38.97 7.23 4.73
CA SER A 386 -40.16 6.48 4.35
C SER A 386 -41.35 7.43 4.27
N ARG A 387 -42.11 7.39 3.17
CA ARG A 387 -43.37 8.12 3.04
C ARG A 387 -44.53 7.46 3.80
N GLU A 388 -44.31 6.34 4.47
CA GLU A 388 -45.36 5.72 5.29
C GLU A 388 -45.83 6.69 6.37
N ARG A 389 -47.15 6.86 6.43
CA ARG A 389 -47.83 7.82 7.32
C ARG A 389 -48.22 7.23 8.67
N GLU A 390 -47.84 5.99 8.96
CA GLU A 390 -48.08 5.42 10.29
C GLU A 390 -47.17 6.12 11.30
N VAL A 391 -47.68 7.23 11.83
CA VAL A 391 -47.18 7.85 13.04
C VAL A 391 -47.44 6.85 14.16
N SER A 392 -46.47 5.96 14.41
CA SER A 392 -46.41 5.31 15.70
C SER A 392 -46.15 6.41 16.73
N THR A 393 -47.19 6.79 17.45
CA THR A 393 -47.07 7.59 18.66
C THR A 393 -46.26 6.76 19.64
N ASN A 394 -45.01 7.16 19.87
CA ASN A 394 -44.24 6.63 20.99
C ASN A 394 -45.01 6.88 22.29
N ALA A 395 -44.80 6.03 23.31
CA ALA A 395 -45.43 6.16 24.62
C ALA A 395 -45.21 7.52 25.32
N SER A 396 -44.32 8.37 24.80
CA SER A 396 -44.01 9.73 25.28
C SER A 396 -44.63 10.88 24.47
N GLY A 397 -45.50 10.61 23.49
CA GLY A 397 -46.24 11.64 22.76
C GLY A 397 -45.42 12.47 21.73
N SER A 398 -44.17 12.10 21.45
CA SER A 398 -43.37 12.72 20.38
C SER A 398 -43.63 12.03 19.03
N GLN A 399 -43.85 12.83 17.98
CA GLN A 399 -43.94 12.35 16.60
C GLN A 399 -42.55 11.88 16.15
N ALA A 400 -42.35 10.56 16.02
CA ALA A 400 -41.17 10.02 15.37
C ALA A 400 -41.36 10.12 13.84
N VAL A 401 -40.40 10.74 13.15
CA VAL A 401 -40.38 10.71 11.68
C VAL A 401 -40.01 9.28 11.26
N PRO A 402 -40.84 8.59 10.46
CA PRO A 402 -40.56 7.23 10.04
C PRO A 402 -39.31 7.21 9.14
N VAL A 403 -38.37 6.34 9.49
CA VAL A 403 -37.12 6.13 8.76
C VAL A 403 -36.96 4.66 8.44
N SER A 404 -36.34 4.38 7.29
CA SER A 404 -36.01 3.03 6.86
C SER A 404 -34.50 2.88 6.74
N LEU A 405 -34.05 1.63 6.76
CA LEU A 405 -32.66 1.27 6.49
C LEU A 405 -32.55 0.66 5.11
N LEU A 406 -31.50 1.02 4.39
CA LEU A 406 -31.22 0.55 3.04
C LEU A 406 -29.72 0.32 2.88
N THR A 407 -29.34 -0.79 2.27
CA THR A 407 -27.97 -1.03 1.84
C THR A 407 -27.83 -0.55 0.40
N VAL A 408 -26.81 0.27 0.14
CA VAL A 408 -26.56 0.85 -1.19
C VAL A 408 -25.05 0.87 -1.46
N SER A 409 -24.66 0.32 -2.60
CA SER A 409 -23.29 0.37 -3.09
C SER A 409 -23.10 1.59 -3.98
N ILE A 410 -22.37 2.61 -3.51
CA ILE A 410 -22.20 3.88 -4.24
C ILE A 410 -20.75 4.07 -4.68
N PRO A 411 -20.36 3.57 -5.87
CA PRO A 411 -19.06 3.88 -6.44
C PRO A 411 -18.98 5.34 -6.90
N VAL A 412 -17.93 6.02 -6.47
CA VAL A 412 -17.58 7.38 -6.89
C VAL A 412 -16.27 7.34 -7.64
N GLN A 413 -16.29 7.82 -8.89
CA GLN A 413 -15.13 7.91 -9.75
C GLN A 413 -14.73 9.36 -9.97
N TYR A 414 -13.45 9.64 -9.83
CA TYR A 414 -12.90 10.97 -9.98
C TYR A 414 -11.53 10.93 -10.67
N ARG A 415 -11.11 12.07 -11.21
CA ARG A 415 -9.75 12.29 -11.72
C ARG A 415 -9.20 13.61 -11.22
N ILE A 416 -7.89 13.76 -11.22
CA ILE A 416 -7.23 15.00 -10.79
C ILE A 416 -7.25 15.96 -11.98
N LYS A 417 -7.88 17.12 -11.79
CA LYS A 417 -8.00 18.19 -12.80
C LYS A 417 -6.94 19.28 -12.61
N ASP A 418 -6.69 19.68 -11.37
CA ASP A 418 -5.69 20.68 -10.99
C ASP A 418 -4.78 20.10 -9.90
N ILE A 419 -3.54 19.79 -10.28
CA ILE A 419 -2.55 19.17 -9.41
C ILE A 419 -2.09 20.11 -8.31
N VAL A 420 -2.03 21.42 -8.58
CA VAL A 420 -1.55 22.40 -7.60
C VAL A 420 -2.51 22.44 -6.42
N GLN A 421 -3.81 22.48 -6.71
CA GLN A 421 -4.86 22.40 -5.70
C GLN A 421 -4.86 21.06 -4.97
N TRP A 422 -4.75 19.95 -5.71
CA TRP A 422 -4.75 18.60 -5.13
C TRP A 422 -3.56 18.35 -4.20
N ALA A 423 -2.35 18.73 -4.62
CA ALA A 423 -1.12 18.44 -3.90
C ALA A 423 -0.85 19.38 -2.72
N ARG A 424 -1.28 20.65 -2.80
CA ARG A 424 -0.97 21.67 -1.78
C ARG A 424 -2.15 22.12 -0.94
N GLY A 425 -3.38 21.89 -1.40
CA GLY A 425 -4.57 22.36 -0.69
C GLY A 425 -4.80 21.62 0.63
N HIS A 426 -4.46 20.33 0.68
CA HIS A 426 -4.83 19.45 1.79
C HIS A 426 -3.76 18.39 2.04
N THR A 427 -3.59 17.98 3.30
CA THR A 427 -2.69 16.87 3.67
C THR A 427 -3.15 15.53 3.08
N ASP A 428 -4.46 15.29 3.07
CA ASP A 428 -5.08 14.10 2.48
C ASP A 428 -6.38 14.48 1.74
N GLY A 429 -6.24 14.79 0.45
CA GLY A 429 -7.37 15.14 -0.41
C GLY A 429 -8.31 13.98 -0.69
N ALA A 430 -7.82 12.73 -0.67
CA ALA A 430 -8.63 11.55 -0.95
C ALA A 430 -9.59 11.25 0.20
N SER A 431 -9.10 11.22 1.44
CA SER A 431 -9.96 11.05 2.62
C SER A 431 -10.97 12.19 2.77
N LEU A 432 -10.59 13.42 2.41
CA LEU A 432 -11.52 14.55 2.42
C LEU A 432 -12.64 14.37 1.39
N LEU A 433 -12.32 13.96 0.16
CA LEU A 433 -13.32 13.69 -0.88
C LEU A 433 -14.27 12.58 -0.47
N GLU A 434 -13.77 11.50 0.13
CA GLU A 434 -14.57 10.40 0.66
C GLU A 434 -15.56 10.89 1.73
N LYS A 435 -15.09 11.71 2.69
CA LYS A 435 -15.95 12.30 3.72
C LYS A 435 -17.01 13.24 3.14
N ILE A 436 -16.67 14.02 2.11
CA ILE A 436 -17.63 14.86 1.39
C ILE A 436 -18.69 13.99 0.73
N ALA A 437 -18.28 12.95 -0.01
CA ALA A 437 -19.20 12.04 -0.68
C ALA A 437 -20.13 11.33 0.31
N SER A 438 -19.59 10.74 1.37
CA SER A 438 -20.38 10.07 2.43
C SER A 438 -21.39 11.02 3.08
N ARG A 439 -21.01 12.27 3.35
CA ARG A 439 -21.94 13.27 3.87
C ARG A 439 -23.06 13.60 2.90
N GLU A 440 -22.73 13.79 1.62
CA GLU A 440 -23.71 14.13 0.59
C GLU A 440 -24.68 13.00 0.27
N VAL A 441 -24.17 11.77 0.24
CA VAL A 441 -24.96 10.53 0.14
C VAL A 441 -25.96 10.47 1.29
N ASN A 442 -25.49 10.54 2.54
CA ASN A 442 -26.37 10.47 3.72
C ASN A 442 -27.42 11.58 3.69
N ARG A 443 -27.01 12.81 3.37
CA ARG A 443 -27.93 13.95 3.28
C ARG A 443 -28.99 13.77 2.20
N HIS A 444 -28.63 13.17 1.07
CA HIS A 444 -29.58 12.94 -0.01
C HIS A 444 -30.55 11.81 0.32
N LEU A 445 -30.05 10.68 0.81
CA LEU A 445 -30.85 9.49 1.11
C LEU A 445 -31.90 9.76 2.21
N VAL A 446 -31.57 10.55 3.24
CA VAL A 446 -32.54 10.95 4.27
C VAL A 446 -33.70 11.81 3.72
N SER A 447 -33.56 12.37 2.52
CA SER A 447 -34.58 13.20 1.87
C SER A 447 -35.38 12.51 0.76
N VAL A 448 -35.02 11.27 0.40
CA VAL A 448 -35.63 10.51 -0.70
C VAL A 448 -36.36 9.31 -0.13
N ASP A 449 -37.46 8.92 -0.77
CA ASP A 449 -38.24 7.75 -0.38
C ASP A 449 -37.55 6.43 -0.74
N LEU A 450 -37.68 5.43 0.15
CA LEU A 450 -37.12 4.09 -0.02
C LEU A 450 -37.50 3.44 -1.37
N LEU A 451 -38.80 3.43 -1.72
CA LEU A 451 -39.26 2.76 -2.94
C LEU A 451 -38.85 3.55 -4.19
N GLU A 452 -38.82 4.88 -4.09
CA GLU A 452 -38.34 5.75 -5.17
C GLU A 452 -36.87 5.45 -5.52
N ILE A 453 -35.98 5.39 -4.52
CA ILE A 453 -34.56 5.10 -4.76
C ILE A 453 -34.33 3.63 -5.16
N MET A 454 -35.13 2.70 -4.65
CA MET A 454 -35.06 1.29 -5.05
C MET A 454 -35.55 1.04 -6.49
N SER A 455 -36.37 1.92 -7.05
CA SER A 455 -36.96 1.74 -8.39
C SER A 455 -36.36 2.72 -9.42
N THR A 456 -37.07 3.80 -9.72
CA THR A 456 -36.81 4.71 -10.85
C THR A 456 -35.92 5.90 -10.50
N GLY A 457 -35.75 6.22 -9.21
CA GLY A 457 -35.05 7.43 -8.75
C GLY A 457 -33.52 7.37 -8.81
N ARG A 458 -32.92 6.23 -9.16
CA ARG A 458 -31.46 6.01 -9.05
C ARG A 458 -30.63 6.93 -9.92
N GLU A 459 -31.02 7.12 -11.18
CA GLU A 459 -30.28 7.94 -12.14
C GLU A 459 -30.36 9.44 -11.78
N ALA A 460 -31.55 9.91 -11.40
CA ALA A 460 -31.75 11.27 -10.92
C ALA A 460 -30.92 11.54 -9.65
N ALA A 461 -30.93 10.60 -8.69
CA ALA A 461 -30.14 10.68 -7.47
C ALA A 461 -28.63 10.72 -7.77
N ALA A 462 -28.14 9.86 -8.66
CA ALA A 462 -26.75 9.86 -9.12
C ALA A 462 -26.32 11.21 -9.72
N ALA A 463 -27.14 11.79 -10.59
CA ALA A 463 -26.87 13.10 -11.19
C ALA A 463 -26.80 14.22 -10.14
N VAL A 464 -27.75 14.23 -9.19
CA VAL A 464 -27.79 15.21 -8.09
C VAL A 464 -26.58 15.05 -7.17
N LEU A 465 -26.22 13.83 -6.79
CA LEU A 465 -25.05 13.54 -5.96
C LEU A 465 -23.76 13.95 -6.66
N ARG A 466 -23.57 13.60 -7.93
CA ARG A 466 -22.40 14.03 -8.72
C ARG A 466 -22.23 15.54 -8.69
N SER A 467 -23.32 16.28 -8.94
CA SER A 467 -23.31 17.75 -8.93
C SER A 467 -22.97 18.32 -7.54
N ARG A 468 -23.59 17.79 -6.47
CA ARG A 468 -23.35 18.26 -5.09
C ARG A 468 -21.93 17.96 -4.61
N ILE A 469 -21.43 16.74 -4.87
CA ILE A 469 -20.08 16.32 -4.49
C ILE A 469 -19.06 17.16 -5.26
N GLN A 470 -19.24 17.36 -6.57
CA GLN A 470 -18.36 18.23 -7.37
C GLN A 470 -18.35 19.65 -6.82
N LYS A 471 -19.53 20.25 -6.60
CA LYS A 471 -19.64 21.61 -6.07
C LYS A 471 -18.88 21.77 -4.76
N LEU A 472 -19.02 20.82 -3.83
CA LEU A 472 -18.33 20.87 -2.55
C LEU A 472 -16.83 20.61 -2.67
N ALA A 473 -16.41 19.77 -3.61
CA ALA A 473 -15.00 19.56 -3.89
C ALA A 473 -14.36 20.84 -4.47
N ASP A 474 -15.09 21.56 -5.33
CA ASP A 474 -14.68 22.86 -5.88
C ASP A 474 -14.65 23.95 -4.81
N ASP A 475 -15.67 24.02 -3.95
CA ASP A 475 -15.73 24.96 -2.81
C ASP A 475 -14.53 24.76 -1.85
N ARG A 476 -14.08 23.50 -1.70
CA ARG A 476 -12.90 23.14 -0.92
C ARG A 476 -11.60 23.26 -1.69
N LYS A 477 -11.62 23.55 -2.99
CA LYS A 477 -10.44 23.62 -3.87
C LYS A 477 -9.62 22.33 -3.85
N LEU A 478 -10.29 21.19 -4.00
CA LEU A 478 -9.62 19.88 -4.10
C LEU A 478 -8.91 19.69 -5.44
N GLY A 479 -9.27 20.43 -6.49
CA GLY A 479 -8.67 20.27 -7.83
C GLY A 479 -9.04 18.95 -8.52
N ILE A 480 -10.19 18.36 -8.18
CA ILE A 480 -10.67 17.10 -8.77
C ILE A 480 -11.89 17.32 -9.65
N GLU A 481 -12.11 16.39 -10.57
CA GLU A 481 -13.33 16.26 -11.35
C GLU A 481 -13.98 14.90 -11.05
N VAL A 482 -15.22 14.93 -10.56
CA VAL A 482 -16.04 13.75 -10.32
C VAL A 482 -16.65 13.31 -11.65
N THR A 483 -16.07 12.27 -12.24
CA THR A 483 -16.52 11.73 -13.53
C THR A 483 -17.85 10.99 -13.38
N TYR A 484 -17.99 10.15 -12.36
CA TYR A 484 -19.17 9.29 -12.19
C TYR A 484 -19.54 9.10 -10.72
N VAL A 485 -20.84 9.05 -10.46
CA VAL A 485 -21.44 8.59 -9.20
C VAL A 485 -22.57 7.66 -9.61
N GLY A 486 -22.65 6.47 -9.04
CA GLY A 486 -23.73 5.53 -9.33
C GLY A 486 -24.29 4.94 -8.05
N LEU A 487 -25.57 4.53 -8.07
CA LEU A 487 -26.17 3.76 -6.98
C LEU A 487 -26.42 2.34 -7.51
N ARG A 488 -25.66 1.39 -6.99
CA ARG A 488 -25.71 -0.04 -7.34
C ARG A 488 -26.19 -0.85 -6.14
N ASP A 489 -26.62 -2.07 -6.43
CA ASP A 489 -26.90 -3.10 -5.42
C ASP A 489 -27.76 -2.55 -4.27
N ILE A 490 -28.90 -1.97 -4.64
CA ILE A 490 -29.83 -1.35 -3.70
C ILE A 490 -30.78 -2.43 -3.19
N HIS A 491 -30.71 -2.73 -1.90
CA HIS A 491 -31.61 -3.69 -1.26
C HIS A 491 -31.86 -3.33 0.22
N PRO A 492 -32.97 -3.81 0.80
CA PRO A 492 -33.16 -3.76 2.25
C PRO A 492 -32.03 -4.53 2.95
N PRO A 493 -31.68 -4.20 4.20
CA PRO A 493 -30.66 -4.92 4.94
C PRO A 493 -30.90 -6.43 4.86
N ILE A 494 -29.84 -7.21 4.63
CA ILE A 494 -29.94 -8.67 4.60
C ILE A 494 -30.52 -9.18 5.93
N GLY A 495 -30.15 -8.50 7.01
CA GLY A 495 -30.57 -8.81 8.37
C GLY A 495 -29.44 -9.41 9.20
N VAL A 496 -29.77 -9.77 10.44
CA VAL A 496 -28.91 -10.59 11.31
C VAL A 496 -29.50 -12.00 11.31
N GLU A 497 -28.77 -13.03 11.73
CA GLU A 497 -29.28 -14.42 11.78
C GLU A 497 -30.68 -14.55 12.42
N THR A 498 -31.03 -13.67 13.36
CA THR A 498 -32.31 -13.65 14.07
C THR A 498 -33.44 -12.93 13.32
N VAL A 499 -33.14 -11.99 12.42
CA VAL A 499 -34.13 -11.17 11.71
C VAL A 499 -33.72 -11.03 10.25
N LYS A 500 -34.40 -11.76 9.36
CA LYS A 500 -34.14 -11.74 7.91
C LYS A 500 -34.99 -10.69 7.20
N VAL A 501 -34.54 -9.44 7.23
CA VAL A 501 -35.31 -8.30 6.69
C VAL A 501 -35.51 -8.40 5.18
N ALA A 502 -34.47 -8.76 4.42
CA ALA A 502 -34.57 -8.92 2.97
C ALA A 502 -35.57 -10.01 2.54
N GLU A 503 -35.59 -11.17 3.22
CA GLU A 503 -36.52 -12.27 2.93
C GLU A 503 -37.99 -11.88 3.23
N ALA A 504 -38.21 -11.14 4.32
CA ALA A 504 -39.53 -10.61 4.64
C ALA A 504 -39.99 -9.57 3.60
N PHE A 505 -39.11 -8.68 3.16
CA PHE A 505 -39.40 -7.69 2.13
C PHE A 505 -39.72 -8.36 0.79
N GLU A 506 -38.92 -9.35 0.38
CA GLU A 506 -39.17 -10.17 -0.82
C GLU A 506 -40.54 -10.86 -0.75
N SER A 507 -40.92 -11.38 0.42
CA SER A 507 -42.23 -12.02 0.62
C SER A 507 -43.39 -11.04 0.42
N VAL A 508 -43.29 -9.80 0.92
CA VAL A 508 -44.33 -8.77 0.72
C VAL A 508 -44.43 -8.37 -0.74
N VAL A 509 -43.30 -8.10 -1.40
CA VAL A 509 -43.26 -7.77 -2.83
C VAL A 509 -43.84 -8.92 -3.65
N GLY A 510 -43.46 -10.15 -3.34
CA GLY A 510 -43.98 -11.36 -3.99
C GLY A 510 -45.49 -11.49 -3.83
N ALA A 511 -46.03 -11.22 -2.64
CA ALA A 511 -47.47 -11.22 -2.39
C ALA A 511 -48.20 -10.12 -3.19
N GLU A 512 -47.64 -8.92 -3.30
CA GLU A 512 -48.20 -7.84 -4.12
C GLU A 512 -48.21 -8.19 -5.61
N GLN A 513 -47.12 -8.75 -6.13
CA GLN A 513 -47.05 -9.22 -7.52
C GLN A 513 -48.04 -10.35 -7.79
N GLN A 514 -48.16 -11.30 -6.85
CA GLN A 514 -49.14 -12.38 -6.96
C GLN A 514 -50.59 -11.86 -6.95
N ARG A 515 -50.90 -10.87 -6.11
CA ARG A 515 -52.19 -10.19 -6.11
C ARG A 515 -52.47 -9.54 -7.46
N ALA A 516 -51.51 -8.77 -8.00
CA ALA A 516 -51.66 -8.10 -9.29
C ALA A 516 -51.84 -9.12 -10.43
N ALA A 517 -51.06 -10.19 -10.44
CA ALA A 517 -51.18 -11.28 -11.42
C ALA A 517 -52.56 -11.95 -11.36
N GLN A 518 -53.09 -12.22 -10.16
CA GLN A 518 -54.40 -12.84 -10.00
C GLN A 518 -55.54 -11.92 -10.49
N ILE A 519 -55.44 -10.60 -10.26
CA ILE A 519 -56.39 -9.61 -10.78
C ILE A 519 -56.36 -9.62 -12.31
N LEU A 520 -55.18 -9.50 -12.93
CA LEU A 520 -55.01 -9.50 -14.38
C LEU A 520 -55.50 -10.81 -15.03
N LEU A 521 -55.28 -11.95 -14.37
CA LEU A 521 -55.79 -13.24 -14.80
C LEU A 521 -57.33 -13.23 -14.77
N GLY A 522 -57.95 -12.73 -13.70
CA GLY A 522 -59.40 -12.58 -13.59
C GLY A 522 -59.98 -11.70 -14.69
N GLU A 523 -59.37 -10.55 -14.95
CA GLU A 523 -59.74 -9.65 -16.05
C GLU A 523 -59.62 -10.33 -17.42
N GLY A 524 -58.54 -11.07 -17.65
CA GLY A 524 -58.32 -11.84 -18.87
C GLY A 524 -59.38 -12.93 -19.08
N ILE A 525 -59.77 -13.65 -18.02
CA ILE A 525 -60.86 -14.63 -18.06
C ILE A 525 -62.19 -13.94 -18.39
N ALA A 526 -62.50 -12.81 -17.73
CA ALA A 526 -63.73 -12.07 -17.97
C ALA A 526 -63.81 -11.56 -19.41
N ALA A 527 -62.73 -10.96 -19.93
CA ALA A 527 -62.64 -10.49 -21.30
C ALA A 527 -62.84 -11.65 -22.31
N LYS A 528 -62.16 -12.79 -22.10
CA LYS A 528 -62.32 -13.98 -22.94
C LYS A 528 -63.74 -14.52 -22.91
N THR A 529 -64.32 -14.66 -21.72
CA THR A 529 -65.65 -15.26 -21.52
C THR A 529 -66.72 -14.38 -22.15
N ASN A 530 -66.67 -13.06 -21.95
CA ASN A 530 -67.62 -12.13 -22.56
C ASN A 530 -67.52 -12.11 -24.09
N ALA A 531 -66.30 -12.15 -24.63
CA ALA A 531 -66.09 -12.21 -26.08
C ALA A 531 -66.65 -13.51 -26.69
N LEU A 532 -66.39 -14.66 -26.06
CA LEU A 532 -66.91 -15.95 -26.50
C LEU A 532 -68.44 -16.03 -26.38
N ALA A 533 -69.01 -15.56 -25.28
CA ALA A 533 -70.46 -15.52 -25.09
C ALA A 533 -71.13 -14.62 -26.15
N THR A 534 -70.53 -13.48 -26.47
CA THR A 534 -71.02 -12.57 -27.52
C THR A 534 -70.92 -13.21 -28.90
N ALA A 535 -69.81 -13.88 -29.21
CA ALA A 535 -69.62 -14.60 -30.46
C ALA A 535 -70.65 -15.73 -30.61
N GLU A 536 -70.90 -16.50 -29.56
CA GLU A 536 -71.88 -17.59 -29.55
C GLU A 536 -73.32 -17.06 -29.71
N ALA A 537 -73.68 -16.00 -28.98
CA ALA A 537 -74.98 -15.35 -29.13
C ALA A 537 -75.20 -14.75 -30.52
N THR A 538 -74.12 -14.30 -31.18
CA THR A 538 -74.16 -13.83 -32.56
C THR A 538 -74.31 -15.01 -33.52
N ARG A 539 -73.52 -16.07 -33.35
CA ARG A 539 -73.61 -17.31 -34.14
C ARG A 539 -75.02 -17.89 -34.11
N ILE A 540 -75.64 -18.01 -32.93
CA ILE A 540 -77.01 -18.52 -32.79
C ILE A 540 -78.01 -17.64 -33.55
N ARG A 541 -77.88 -16.31 -33.47
CA ARG A 541 -78.76 -15.38 -34.19
C ARG A 541 -78.61 -15.50 -35.71
N GLU A 542 -77.37 -15.54 -36.20
CA GLU A 542 -77.09 -15.67 -37.63
C GLU A 542 -77.51 -17.04 -38.17
N ASP A 543 -77.31 -18.13 -37.42
CA ASP A 543 -77.78 -19.47 -37.78
C ASP A 543 -79.31 -19.52 -37.87
N ALA A 544 -80.01 -18.90 -36.91
CA ALA A 544 -81.47 -18.82 -36.92
C ALA A 544 -82.00 -17.97 -38.09
N ALA A 545 -81.34 -16.84 -38.38
CA ALA A 545 -81.67 -15.99 -39.54
C ALA A 545 -81.45 -16.74 -40.86
N ALA A 546 -80.31 -17.42 -41.01
CA ALA A 546 -79.99 -18.25 -42.17
C ALA A 546 -80.98 -19.42 -42.34
N TYR A 547 -81.39 -20.06 -41.24
CA TYR A 547 -82.41 -21.11 -41.25
C TYR A 547 -83.76 -20.58 -41.71
N SER A 548 -84.22 -19.45 -41.14
CA SER A 548 -85.48 -18.81 -41.52
C SER A 548 -85.51 -18.41 -42.99
N LEU A 549 -84.43 -17.78 -43.48
CA LEU A 549 -84.28 -17.40 -44.89
C LEU A 549 -84.29 -18.63 -45.79
N ARG A 550 -83.56 -19.68 -45.43
CA ARG A 550 -83.55 -20.94 -46.19
C ARG A 550 -84.93 -21.58 -46.23
N ARG A 551 -85.63 -21.64 -45.10
CA ARG A 551 -86.96 -22.23 -44.98
C ARG A 551 -87.99 -21.47 -45.82
N THR A 552 -88.00 -20.15 -45.74
CA THR A 552 -88.89 -19.28 -46.52
C THR A 552 -88.59 -19.40 -48.01
N ASN A 553 -87.33 -19.25 -48.43
CA ASN A 553 -86.95 -19.37 -49.84
C ASN A 553 -87.25 -20.77 -50.41
N SER A 554 -86.96 -21.85 -49.68
CA SER A 554 -87.29 -23.21 -50.13
C SER A 554 -88.79 -23.44 -50.23
N ALA A 555 -89.59 -22.90 -49.29
CA ALA A 555 -91.04 -22.97 -49.36
C ALA A 555 -91.59 -22.17 -50.56
N THR A 556 -91.11 -20.94 -50.78
CA THR A 556 -91.48 -20.10 -51.93
C THR A 556 -91.12 -20.77 -53.25
N ALA A 557 -89.89 -21.28 -53.37
CA ALA A 557 -89.43 -21.99 -54.56
C ALA A 557 -90.26 -23.26 -54.82
N SER A 558 -90.62 -24.01 -53.77
CA SER A 558 -91.48 -25.20 -53.89
C SER A 558 -92.90 -24.83 -54.34
N ALA A 559 -93.45 -23.74 -53.83
CA ALA A 559 -94.76 -23.23 -54.22
C ALA A 559 -94.78 -22.70 -55.66
N GLU A 560 -93.72 -22.01 -56.10
CA GLU A 560 -93.53 -21.58 -57.49
C GLU A 560 -93.38 -22.78 -58.42
N GLN A 561 -92.54 -23.76 -58.05
CA GLN A 561 -92.40 -25.00 -58.79
C GLN A 561 -93.74 -25.71 -58.95
N PHE A 562 -94.53 -25.85 -57.88
CA PHE A 562 -95.86 -26.46 -57.94
C PHE A 562 -96.83 -25.68 -58.83
N ARG A 563 -96.81 -24.35 -58.78
CA ARG A 563 -97.63 -23.47 -59.63
C ARG A 563 -97.32 -23.67 -61.11
N ASP A 564 -96.04 -23.79 -61.46
CA ASP A 564 -95.63 -24.05 -62.84
C ASP A 564 -95.94 -25.48 -63.27
N GLN A 565 -95.85 -26.46 -62.35
CA GLN A 565 -96.32 -27.82 -62.60
C GLN A 565 -97.82 -27.89 -62.87
N ILE A 566 -98.66 -27.14 -62.14
CA ILE A 566 -100.10 -27.06 -62.41
C ILE A 566 -100.36 -26.53 -63.83
N LYS A 567 -99.70 -25.44 -64.22
CA LYS A 567 -99.84 -24.90 -65.60
C LYS A 567 -99.48 -25.95 -66.66
N ALA A 568 -98.42 -26.71 -66.42
CA ALA A 568 -97.99 -27.78 -67.33
C ALA A 568 -98.97 -28.97 -67.34
N PHE A 569 -99.56 -29.31 -66.19
CA PHE A 569 -100.61 -30.32 -66.08
C PHE A 569 -101.89 -29.90 -66.80
N ASP A 570 -102.37 -28.68 -66.59
CA ASP A 570 -103.58 -28.13 -67.23
C ASP A 570 -103.46 -28.08 -68.75
N ALA A 571 -102.25 -27.83 -69.28
CA ALA A 571 -101.98 -27.85 -70.71
C ALA A 571 -102.05 -29.26 -71.33
N ALA A 572 -101.78 -30.32 -70.57
CA ALA A 572 -101.75 -31.70 -71.06
C ALA A 572 -102.06 -32.73 -69.96
N PRO A 573 -103.32 -32.84 -69.49
CA PRO A 573 -103.68 -33.57 -68.27
C PRO A 573 -103.51 -35.10 -68.37
N VAL A 574 -103.55 -35.67 -69.58
CA VAL A 574 -103.35 -37.11 -69.80
C VAL A 574 -101.87 -37.47 -69.90
N ILE A 575 -101.06 -36.64 -70.56
CA ILE A 575 -99.65 -36.94 -70.88
C ILE A 575 -98.73 -36.58 -69.71
N TYR A 576 -99.03 -35.52 -68.97
CA TYR A 576 -98.17 -35.01 -67.91
C TYR A 576 -97.94 -36.04 -66.78
N PRO A 577 -98.95 -36.72 -66.21
CA PRO A 577 -98.75 -37.72 -65.16
C PRO A 577 -97.91 -38.92 -65.60
N GLU A 578 -98.14 -39.42 -66.82
CA GLU A 578 -97.40 -40.55 -67.38
C GLU A 578 -95.92 -40.18 -67.59
N ARG A 579 -95.66 -38.99 -68.15
CA ARG A 579 -94.29 -38.47 -68.29
C ARG A 579 -93.62 -38.25 -66.93
N PHE A 580 -94.31 -37.66 -65.95
CA PHE A 580 -93.78 -37.41 -64.62
C PHE A 580 -93.47 -38.71 -63.88
N TYR A 581 -94.34 -39.71 -63.98
CA TYR A 581 -94.11 -41.06 -63.46
C TYR A 581 -92.87 -41.69 -64.10
N LEU A 582 -92.79 -41.71 -65.43
CA LEU A 582 -91.63 -42.26 -66.15
C LEU A 582 -90.33 -41.52 -65.82
N GLN A 583 -90.35 -40.20 -65.67
CA GLN A 583 -89.18 -39.41 -65.23
C GLN A 583 -88.79 -39.70 -63.79
N THR A 584 -89.78 -39.86 -62.89
CA THR A 584 -89.54 -40.18 -61.48
C THR A 584 -88.97 -41.59 -61.34
N VAL A 585 -89.53 -42.56 -62.07
CA VAL A 585 -88.98 -43.92 -62.18
C VAL A 585 -87.59 -43.88 -62.79
N ALA A 586 -87.37 -43.15 -63.89
CA ALA A 586 -86.05 -43.02 -64.50
C ALA A 586 -85.02 -42.46 -63.53
N ARG A 587 -85.37 -41.42 -62.75
CA ARG A 587 -84.50 -40.81 -61.73
C ARG A 587 -84.26 -41.75 -60.55
N ALA A 588 -85.29 -42.39 -60.01
CA ALA A 588 -85.17 -43.37 -58.91
C ALA A 588 -84.31 -44.57 -59.34
N MET A 589 -84.38 -44.93 -60.61
CA MET A 589 -83.64 -46.01 -61.22
C MET A 589 -82.24 -45.59 -61.73
N GLN A 590 -81.73 -44.37 -61.44
CA GLN A 590 -80.37 -43.97 -61.89
C GLN A 590 -79.24 -44.65 -61.11
N GLY A 591 -79.43 -44.98 -59.84
CA GLY A 591 -78.41 -45.58 -58.97
C GLY A 591 -78.36 -47.12 -58.91
N PRO A 592 -79.49 -47.85 -58.87
CA PRO A 592 -79.47 -49.31 -58.71
C PRO A 592 -79.17 -50.05 -60.02
N ARG A 593 -78.40 -51.15 -59.92
CA ARG A 593 -78.15 -52.09 -61.03
C ARG A 593 -79.44 -52.73 -61.53
N LYS A 594 -79.62 -52.77 -62.85
CA LYS A 594 -80.83 -53.32 -63.50
C LYS A 594 -80.49 -54.61 -64.24
N TYR A 595 -81.33 -55.63 -64.05
CA TYR A 595 -81.27 -56.90 -64.77
C TYR A 595 -82.55 -57.04 -65.59
N ILE A 596 -82.40 -57.17 -66.91
CA ILE A 596 -83.53 -57.41 -67.83
C ILE A 596 -83.52 -58.89 -68.19
N LEU A 597 -84.54 -59.62 -67.74
CA LEU A 597 -84.73 -61.04 -68.03
C LEU A 597 -85.74 -61.15 -69.18
N ALA A 598 -85.27 -61.44 -70.39
CA ALA A 598 -86.14 -61.74 -71.53
C ALA A 598 -86.51 -63.24 -71.47
N VAL A 599 -87.80 -63.54 -71.28
CA VAL A 599 -88.28 -64.92 -71.30
C VAL A 599 -88.78 -65.23 -72.71
N THR A 600 -87.93 -65.88 -73.50
CA THR A 600 -88.30 -66.61 -74.72
C THR A 600 -87.80 -68.04 -74.56
N ASN A 601 -88.61 -69.02 -74.98
CA ASN A 601 -88.42 -70.46 -74.74
C ASN A 601 -87.22 -71.11 -75.49
N ALA A 602 -86.04 -70.51 -75.43
CA ALA A 602 -84.79 -71.07 -75.90
C ALA A 602 -83.68 -70.80 -74.87
N HIS A 603 -82.90 -71.83 -74.56
CA HIS A 603 -81.95 -71.95 -73.44
C HIS A 603 -80.68 -71.08 -73.54
N GLU A 604 -80.78 -69.80 -73.90
CA GLU A 604 -79.63 -68.89 -73.88
C GLU A 604 -79.97 -67.53 -73.23
N VAL A 605 -79.40 -67.31 -72.05
CA VAL A 605 -79.47 -66.02 -71.34
C VAL A 605 -78.31 -65.15 -71.84
N PHE A 606 -78.59 -64.18 -72.69
CA PHE A 606 -77.62 -63.15 -73.07
C PHE A 606 -77.53 -62.07 -71.99
N GLN A 607 -76.39 -61.99 -71.30
CA GLN A 607 -76.13 -60.97 -70.29
C GLN A 607 -75.33 -59.81 -70.90
N LEU A 608 -76.03 -58.80 -71.43
CA LEU A 608 -75.42 -57.57 -71.95
C LEU A 608 -75.14 -56.58 -70.82
N ASN A 609 -73.88 -56.48 -70.40
CA ASN A 609 -73.40 -55.51 -69.41
C ASN A 609 -72.87 -54.25 -70.13
N LEU A 610 -73.69 -53.19 -70.16
CA LEU A 610 -73.37 -51.94 -70.87
C LEU A 610 -72.62 -50.89 -70.01
N GLU A 611 -72.10 -51.26 -68.83
CA GLU A 611 -71.48 -50.29 -67.90
C GLU A 611 -69.95 -50.40 -67.75
N THR A 612 -69.29 -51.39 -68.35
CA THR A 612 -67.83 -51.45 -68.27
C THR A 612 -67.23 -50.44 -69.25
N LYS A 613 -66.92 -49.22 -68.78
CA LYS A 613 -65.87 -48.41 -69.43
C LYS A 613 -64.61 -49.28 -69.50
N ILE A 614 -63.95 -49.32 -70.66
CA ILE A 614 -62.62 -49.95 -70.80
C ILE A 614 -61.74 -49.38 -69.68
N ARG A 615 -61.16 -50.25 -68.84
CA ARG A 615 -60.25 -49.83 -67.76
C ARG A 615 -59.05 -49.13 -68.38
N ASN A 616 -58.86 -47.84 -68.08
CA ASN A 616 -57.66 -47.09 -68.46
C ASN A 616 -56.43 -47.48 -67.62
N ASP A 617 -56.60 -48.30 -66.60
CA ASP A 617 -55.55 -48.82 -65.70
C ASP A 617 -54.46 -49.66 -66.43
N LEU A 618 -54.71 -50.07 -67.68
CA LEU A 618 -53.72 -50.77 -68.52
C LEU A 618 -52.77 -49.82 -69.27
N LEU A 619 -53.06 -48.52 -69.31
CA LEU A 619 -52.27 -47.50 -70.01
C LEU A 619 -51.47 -46.59 -69.08
N ASP A 620 -51.87 -46.48 -67.80
CA ASP A 620 -51.15 -45.70 -66.79
C ASP A 620 -50.45 -46.62 -65.78
N VAL A 621 -49.22 -47.03 -66.09
CA VAL A 621 -48.34 -47.70 -65.11
C VAL A 621 -47.60 -46.61 -64.31
N PRO A 622 -47.89 -46.43 -63.01
CA PRO A 622 -47.15 -45.47 -62.19
C PRO A 622 -45.77 -46.04 -61.85
N VAL A 623 -44.72 -45.41 -62.37
CA VAL A 623 -43.33 -45.71 -61.97
C VAL A 623 -43.08 -45.12 -60.57
N PRO A 624 -42.72 -45.92 -59.56
CA PRO A 624 -42.44 -45.40 -58.24
C PRO A 624 -41.11 -44.59 -58.24
N PRO A 625 -41.04 -43.44 -57.56
CA PRO A 625 -39.81 -42.66 -57.47
C PRO A 625 -38.74 -43.40 -56.64
N PRO A 626 -37.44 -43.18 -56.91
CA PRO A 626 -36.36 -43.85 -56.19
C PRO A 626 -36.38 -43.49 -54.71
N LYS A 627 -36.38 -44.51 -53.84
CA LYS A 627 -36.22 -44.32 -52.39
C LYS A 627 -34.89 -43.63 -52.11
N LYS A 628 -34.92 -42.51 -51.40
CA LYS A 628 -33.79 -41.97 -50.64
C LYS A 628 -33.88 -42.46 -49.20
#